data_AF-A0A0V1CF16-F1
#
_entry.id   AF-A0A0V1CF16-F1
#
_cell.length_a   1.000
_cell.length_b   1.000
_cell.length_c   1.000
_cell.angle_alpha   90.00
_cell.angle_beta   90.00
_cell.angle_gamma   90.00
#
_symmetry.space_group_name_H-M   'P 1'
#
loop_
_entity.id
_entity.type
_entity.pdbx_description
1 polymer ?
#
loop_
_entity_poly.entity_id
_entity_poly.type
_entity_poly.pdbx_seq_one_letter_code
_entity_poly.pdbx_strand_id
1 'polypeptide(L)'
;MESKWIFIFLLILPNPVTATSQCRTRDGNQNDDWAILYKAAGQNNGRIITAASVNWQQSPQSVGNRDGNSFGKALEHVAEANGDAKFVAYNNKPPNAVGVQTNSNSKGILIMNPRPEDSAAWIIHTVPGFPKALQPYTFPAEEIAKGHLFVCLTIKEEQLDVIAHALRIVRPLVYHHDIPETEVNSRPNLKNLLNAHALRIVRPLVYHHDIPATEVNSRPNLKNLLNGDSNVLPPLTISKGIKTAASPGIKATVFSKGEKSGYDVQKSSFKEIEERSKSMDNQGY
;
A
#
# COMPACT_ATOMS: atom_id res chain seq x y z
N MET A 1 59.32 -18.03 30.41
CA MET A 1 57.85 -18.06 30.33
C MET A 1 57.42 -16.92 29.41
N GLU A 2 57.24 -17.20 28.12
CA GLU A 2 56.69 -16.22 27.19
C GLU A 2 55.17 -16.37 27.14
N SER A 3 54.45 -15.34 27.58
CA SER A 3 52.99 -15.29 27.45
C SER A 3 52.62 -14.84 26.04
N LYS A 4 52.18 -15.76 25.19
CA LYS A 4 51.52 -15.43 23.92
C LYS A 4 50.10 -14.96 24.21
N TRP A 5 49.86 -13.66 24.15
CA TRP A 5 48.51 -13.10 24.13
C TRP A 5 47.94 -13.24 22.72
N ILE A 6 47.00 -14.16 22.54
CA ILE A 6 46.18 -14.26 21.33
C ILE A 6 45.03 -13.26 21.48
N PHE A 7 45.09 -12.14 20.77
CA PHE A 7 43.96 -11.23 20.60
C PHE A 7 43.03 -11.82 19.52
N ILE A 8 41.93 -12.44 19.93
CA ILE A 8 40.83 -12.79 19.02
C ILE A 8 40.06 -11.50 18.72
N PHE A 9 40.35 -10.89 17.56
CA PHE A 9 39.49 -9.87 16.97
C PHE A 9 38.25 -10.57 16.39
N LEU A 10 37.15 -10.60 17.15
CA LEU A 10 35.83 -10.88 16.60
C LEU A 10 35.44 -9.70 15.71
N LEU A 11 35.72 -9.81 14.41
CA LEU A 11 35.12 -8.96 13.39
C LEU A 11 33.61 -9.26 13.35
N ILE A 12 32.83 -8.55 14.17
CA ILE A 12 31.40 -8.41 13.95
C ILE A 12 31.28 -7.53 12.69
N LEU A 13 31.27 -8.17 11.52
CA LEU A 13 30.84 -7.49 10.32
C LEU A 13 29.39 -7.06 10.58
N PRO A 14 29.05 -5.76 10.54
CA PRO A 14 27.66 -5.37 10.54
C PRO A 14 27.01 -6.08 9.36
N ASN A 15 26.00 -6.91 9.62
CA ASN A 15 25.20 -7.48 8.54
C ASN A 15 24.78 -6.31 7.65
N PRO A 16 25.16 -6.29 6.35
CA PRO A 16 24.66 -5.26 5.47
C PRO A 16 23.14 -5.29 5.58
N VAL A 17 22.55 -4.17 6.00
CA VAL A 17 21.10 -4.02 6.12
C VAL A 17 20.55 -4.15 4.70
N THR A 18 20.15 -5.37 4.33
CA THR A 18 19.51 -5.64 3.05
C THR A 18 18.20 -4.88 3.04
N ALA A 19 17.96 -4.10 1.99
CA ALA A 19 16.79 -3.26 1.94
C ALA A 19 15.49 -4.08 2.05
N THR A 20 14.58 -3.63 2.90
CA THR A 20 13.29 -4.29 3.13
C THR A 20 12.29 -3.90 2.03
N SER A 21 12.13 -4.74 1.03
CA SER A 21 11.05 -4.66 0.02
C SER A 21 10.06 -5.82 0.11
N GLN A 22 10.13 -6.62 1.19
CA GLN A 22 9.26 -7.77 1.43
C GLN A 22 8.64 -7.70 2.83
N CYS A 23 7.56 -8.44 3.03
CA CYS A 23 7.00 -8.67 4.36
C CYS A 23 8.00 -9.41 5.24
N ARG A 24 7.83 -9.28 6.55
CA ARG A 24 8.77 -9.82 7.52
C ARG A 24 8.09 -10.77 8.48
N THR A 25 8.84 -11.75 8.97
CA THR A 25 8.39 -12.67 10.01
C THR A 25 7.99 -11.92 11.28
N ARG A 26 7.33 -12.61 12.22
CA ARG A 26 6.84 -12.07 13.49
C ARG A 26 7.85 -11.17 14.24
N ASP A 27 9.10 -11.57 14.28
CA ASP A 27 10.22 -10.89 14.94
C ASP A 27 10.95 -9.87 14.05
N GLY A 28 10.59 -9.79 12.77
CA GLY A 28 11.22 -8.93 11.78
C GLY A 28 12.51 -9.50 11.18
N ASN A 29 12.94 -10.71 11.54
CA ASN A 29 14.30 -11.18 11.21
C ASN A 29 14.44 -11.82 9.82
N GLN A 30 13.37 -12.36 9.24
CA GLN A 30 13.40 -13.01 7.93
C GLN A 30 12.31 -12.44 7.01
N ASN A 31 12.47 -12.65 5.70
CA ASN A 31 11.43 -12.35 4.73
C ASN A 31 10.27 -13.35 4.91
N ASP A 32 9.06 -12.88 4.69
CA ASP A 32 7.83 -13.66 4.76
C ASP A 32 6.95 -13.34 3.54
N ASP A 33 6.04 -14.24 3.17
CA ASP A 33 5.19 -14.06 1.98
C ASP A 33 4.02 -13.11 2.26
N TRP A 34 3.49 -13.17 3.48
CA TRP A 34 2.44 -12.28 3.96
C TRP A 34 2.46 -12.20 5.48
N ALA A 35 1.95 -11.09 6.01
CA ALA A 35 1.78 -10.89 7.44
C ALA A 35 0.52 -10.07 7.73
N ILE A 36 -0.20 -10.41 8.79
CA ILE A 36 -1.35 -9.65 9.28
C ILE A 36 -1.15 -9.38 10.76
N LEU A 37 -1.17 -8.10 11.15
CA LEU A 37 -1.06 -7.68 12.55
C LEU A 37 -2.31 -6.92 12.96
N TYR A 38 -2.87 -7.32 14.10
CA TYR A 38 -3.95 -6.62 14.77
C TYR A 38 -3.47 -6.05 16.10
N LYS A 39 -3.53 -4.73 16.25
CA LYS A 39 -3.31 -4.00 17.49
C LYS A 39 -4.66 -3.73 18.15
N ALA A 40 -4.88 -4.22 19.37
CA ALA A 40 -6.10 -3.91 20.10
C ALA A 40 -6.10 -2.46 20.65
N ALA A 41 -7.29 -1.94 20.97
CA ALA A 41 -7.46 -0.64 21.60
C ALA A 41 -6.79 -0.62 22.99
N GLY A 42 -6.05 0.45 23.29
CA GLY A 42 -5.33 0.62 24.55
C GLY A 42 -4.10 -0.30 24.72
N GLN A 43 -3.77 -1.09 23.69
CA GLN A 43 -2.61 -1.99 23.72
C GLN A 43 -1.48 -1.43 22.85
N ASN A 44 -0.25 -1.52 23.36
CA ASN A 44 0.97 -1.16 22.64
C ASN A 44 1.48 -2.31 21.76
N ASN A 45 1.17 -3.55 22.14
CA ASN A 45 1.57 -4.73 21.40
C ASN A 45 0.40 -5.25 20.53
N GLY A 46 0.73 -5.78 19.36
CA GLY A 46 -0.24 -6.45 18.50
C GLY A 46 -0.26 -7.97 18.68
N ARG A 47 -1.26 -8.62 18.08
CA ARG A 47 -1.18 -10.03 17.70
C ARG A 47 -0.93 -10.12 16.20
N ILE A 48 -0.17 -11.11 15.77
CA ILE A 48 0.27 -11.28 14.39
C ILE A 48 0.13 -12.74 13.96
N ILE A 49 -0.24 -12.92 12.71
CA ILE A 49 -0.23 -14.18 11.96
C ILE A 49 0.58 -13.95 10.69
N THR A 50 1.42 -14.91 10.29
CA THR A 50 2.27 -14.79 9.10
C THR A 50 2.29 -16.08 8.30
N ALA A 51 2.87 -16.08 7.09
CA ALA A 51 2.98 -17.31 6.31
C ALA A 51 3.85 -18.35 7.00
N ALA A 52 4.90 -17.92 7.72
CA ALA A 52 5.74 -18.79 8.53
C ALA A 52 5.01 -19.39 9.76
N SER A 53 3.95 -18.76 10.26
CA SER A 53 3.15 -19.30 11.36
C SER A 53 1.69 -18.85 11.30
N VAL A 54 0.82 -19.79 10.92
CA VAL A 54 -0.62 -19.56 10.68
C VAL A 54 -1.49 -19.54 11.95
N ASN A 55 -0.88 -19.35 13.12
CA ASN A 55 -1.57 -19.16 14.39
C ASN A 55 -1.39 -17.71 14.87
N TRP A 56 -2.44 -17.13 15.44
CA TRP A 56 -2.33 -15.81 16.07
C TRP A 56 -1.36 -15.87 17.25
N GLN A 57 -0.28 -15.09 17.15
CA GLN A 57 0.76 -15.01 18.16
C GLN A 57 0.93 -13.58 18.66
N GLN A 58 1.43 -13.44 19.88
CA GLN A 58 1.75 -12.13 20.44
C GLN A 58 2.93 -11.50 19.69
N SER A 59 2.84 -10.27 19.20
CA SER A 59 4.00 -9.55 18.65
C SER A 59 5.11 -9.46 19.72
N PRO A 60 6.39 -9.78 19.40
CA PRO A 60 7.48 -9.76 20.39
C PRO A 60 7.76 -8.36 20.94
N GLN A 61 7.55 -7.33 20.13
CA GLN A 61 7.74 -5.92 20.48
C GLN A 61 6.46 -5.11 20.19
N SER A 62 6.42 -3.90 20.77
CA SER A 62 5.36 -2.93 20.51
C SER A 62 5.32 -2.53 19.04
N VAL A 63 4.12 -2.21 18.54
CA VAL A 63 3.96 -1.62 17.20
C VAL A 63 4.65 -0.26 17.07
N GLY A 64 5.07 0.37 18.17
CA GLY A 64 5.84 1.61 18.17
C GLY A 64 7.34 1.39 17.98
N ASN A 65 7.83 0.17 18.13
CA ASN A 65 9.24 -0.14 17.93
C ASN A 65 9.49 -0.37 16.43
N ARG A 66 10.65 0.04 15.91
CA ARG A 66 11.07 -0.33 14.55
C ARG A 66 11.59 -1.77 14.54
N ASP A 67 12.46 -2.09 15.50
CA ASP A 67 13.18 -3.35 15.55
C ASP A 67 12.41 -4.41 16.38
N GLY A 68 12.65 -5.69 16.08
CA GLY A 68 12.04 -6.82 16.80
C GLY A 68 10.54 -7.03 16.56
N ASN A 69 9.95 -6.36 15.56
CA ASN A 69 8.59 -6.65 15.08
C ASN A 69 8.50 -6.56 13.55
N SER A 70 7.56 -7.31 12.99
CA SER A 70 7.34 -7.46 11.55
C SER A 70 7.16 -6.14 10.79
N PHE A 71 6.19 -5.31 11.17
CA PHE A 71 5.83 -4.11 10.41
C PHE A 71 6.78 -2.93 10.63
N GLY A 72 7.38 -2.83 11.83
CA GLY A 72 8.48 -1.89 12.08
C GLY A 72 9.66 -2.15 11.15
N LYS A 73 10.06 -3.42 11.02
CA LYS A 73 11.15 -3.80 10.12
C LYS A 73 10.78 -3.66 8.64
N ALA A 74 9.58 -4.07 8.24
CA ALA A 74 9.12 -3.92 6.85
C ALA A 74 9.07 -2.46 6.38
N LEU A 75 8.90 -1.51 7.30
CA LEU A 75 8.85 -0.07 7.04
C LEU A 75 10.18 0.65 7.34
N GLU A 76 11.26 -0.08 7.62
CA GLU A 76 12.56 0.50 7.95
C GLU A 76 13.02 1.52 6.90
N HIS A 77 12.89 1.19 5.62
CA HIS A 77 13.28 2.11 4.53
C HIS A 77 12.18 3.05 4.03
N VAL A 78 11.04 3.04 4.70
CA VAL A 78 10.08 4.15 4.63
C VAL A 78 10.48 5.23 5.63
N ALA A 79 11.05 4.83 6.77
CA ALA A 79 11.52 5.73 7.82
C ALA A 79 12.92 6.32 7.53
N GLU A 80 13.79 5.56 6.86
CA GLU A 80 15.17 5.96 6.54
C GLU A 80 15.47 5.71 5.06
N ALA A 81 16.10 6.66 4.38
CA ALA A 81 16.38 6.52 2.95
C ALA A 81 17.35 5.36 2.68
N ASN A 82 17.01 4.52 1.70
CA ASN A 82 17.88 3.49 1.14
C ASN A 82 17.81 3.54 -0.40
N GLY A 83 18.93 3.29 -1.08
CA GLY A 83 18.96 3.20 -2.54
C GLY A 83 18.13 2.05 -3.09
N ASP A 84 17.97 0.99 -2.29
CA ASP A 84 17.46 -0.31 -2.72
C ASP A 84 16.01 -0.56 -2.23
N ALA A 85 15.39 0.48 -1.70
CA ALA A 85 13.97 0.52 -1.40
C ALA A 85 13.38 1.84 -1.87
N LYS A 86 12.41 1.74 -2.77
CA LYS A 86 11.63 2.86 -3.30
C LYS A 86 10.18 2.62 -3.02
N PHE A 87 9.44 3.67 -2.69
CA PHE A 87 8.08 3.50 -2.21
C PHE A 87 7.13 4.59 -2.65
N VAL A 88 5.85 4.25 -2.59
CA VAL A 88 4.71 5.16 -2.68
C VAL A 88 3.97 5.06 -1.36
N ALA A 89 3.80 6.18 -0.66
CA ALA A 89 3.03 6.22 0.57
C ALA A 89 1.75 7.03 0.37
N TYR A 90 0.62 6.48 0.80
CA TYR A 90 -0.68 7.10 0.66
C TYR A 90 -1.50 6.99 1.95
N ASN A 91 -2.20 8.07 2.31
CA ASN A 91 -3.01 8.14 3.52
C ASN A 91 -4.00 9.30 3.42
N ASN A 92 -5.25 9.07 3.79
CA ASN A 92 -6.27 10.12 3.79
C ASN A 92 -6.11 11.15 4.92
N LYS A 93 -5.30 10.83 5.93
CA LYS A 93 -4.82 11.76 6.96
C LYS A 93 -3.29 11.63 7.02
N PRO A 94 -2.55 12.22 6.07
CA PRO A 94 -1.11 12.03 6.01
C PRO A 94 -0.43 12.67 7.23
N PRO A 95 0.73 12.14 7.65
CA PRO A 95 1.48 12.71 8.77
C PRO A 95 1.81 14.18 8.53
N ASN A 96 1.82 14.97 9.61
CA ASN A 96 2.14 16.40 9.62
C ASN A 96 1.22 17.30 8.77
N ALA A 97 0.13 16.77 8.21
CA ALA A 97 -0.79 17.54 7.39
C ALA A 97 -2.01 18.00 8.19
N VAL A 98 -2.41 19.25 7.96
CA VAL A 98 -3.59 19.88 8.58
C VAL A 98 -4.56 20.31 7.49
N GLY A 99 -5.87 20.14 7.72
CA GLY A 99 -6.91 20.62 6.80
C GLY A 99 -7.08 19.81 5.50
N VAL A 100 -6.41 18.67 5.37
CA VAL A 100 -6.55 17.78 4.23
C VAL A 100 -7.94 17.15 4.21
N GLN A 101 -8.64 17.28 3.08
CA GLN A 101 -9.90 16.59 2.82
C GLN A 101 -9.74 15.71 1.58
N THR A 102 -10.17 14.46 1.70
CA THR A 102 -10.22 13.50 0.60
C THR A 102 -11.43 12.61 0.76
N ASN A 103 -11.94 12.13 -0.37
CA ASN A 103 -13.09 11.24 -0.43
C ASN A 103 -12.67 9.77 -0.36
N SER A 104 -11.37 9.49 -0.23
CA SER A 104 -10.82 8.17 0.02
C SER A 104 -10.53 7.96 1.50
N ASN A 105 -10.74 6.74 1.99
CA ASN A 105 -10.30 6.33 3.33
C ASN A 105 -9.06 5.43 3.32
N SER A 106 -8.53 5.14 2.12
CA SER A 106 -7.45 4.19 1.90
C SER A 106 -6.11 4.70 2.45
N LYS A 107 -5.33 3.79 3.04
CA LYS A 107 -3.99 4.06 3.55
C LYS A 107 -3.08 2.87 3.29
N GLY A 108 -1.81 3.12 3.04
CA GLY A 108 -0.86 2.06 2.76
C GLY A 108 0.43 2.56 2.11
N ILE A 109 1.28 1.58 1.82
CA ILE A 109 2.60 1.76 1.24
C ILE A 109 2.79 0.68 0.17
N LEU A 110 3.25 1.09 -1.01
CA LEU A 110 3.85 0.18 -1.98
C LEU A 110 5.36 0.36 -1.88
N ILE A 111 6.11 -0.71 -1.63
CA ILE A 111 7.58 -0.70 -1.58
C ILE A 111 8.09 -1.63 -2.68
N MET A 112 9.16 -1.24 -3.36
CA MET A 112 9.85 -2.08 -4.34
C MET A 112 11.36 -1.90 -4.21
N ASN A 113 12.11 -2.93 -4.61
CA ASN A 113 13.52 -2.79 -4.90
C ASN A 113 13.67 -2.35 -6.36
N PRO A 114 14.28 -1.19 -6.67
CA PRO A 114 14.45 -0.73 -8.06
C PRO A 114 15.60 -1.44 -8.81
N ARG A 115 16.34 -2.35 -8.16
CA ARG A 115 17.42 -3.14 -8.74
C ARG A 115 16.86 -4.39 -9.44
N PRO A 116 17.71 -5.20 -10.13
CA PRO A 116 17.22 -6.37 -10.86
C PRO A 116 16.51 -7.44 -10.01
N GLU A 117 16.60 -7.38 -8.69
CA GLU A 117 15.87 -8.29 -7.82
C GLU A 117 14.38 -7.95 -7.79
N ASP A 118 13.56 -8.77 -8.47
CA ASP A 118 12.09 -8.69 -8.50
C ASP A 118 11.49 -8.88 -7.09
N SER A 119 11.36 -7.77 -6.36
CA SER A 119 10.92 -7.79 -4.98
C SER A 119 10.13 -6.53 -4.63
N ALA A 120 8.87 -6.73 -4.28
CA ALA A 120 7.98 -5.68 -3.83
C ALA A 120 7.06 -6.14 -2.71
N ALA A 121 6.50 -5.17 -1.98
CA ALA A 121 5.52 -5.39 -0.94
C ALA A 121 4.40 -4.36 -1.02
N TRP A 122 3.18 -4.81 -0.75
CA TRP A 122 2.04 -3.94 -0.55
C TRP A 122 1.57 -4.03 0.90
N ILE A 123 1.69 -2.90 1.61
CA ILE A 123 1.31 -2.75 3.01
C ILE A 123 0.05 -1.92 3.08
N ILE A 124 -0.99 -2.44 3.71
CA ILE A 124 -2.27 -1.76 3.95
C ILE A 124 -2.42 -1.59 5.45
N HIS A 125 -2.87 -0.43 5.89
CA HIS A 125 -3.11 -0.18 7.30
C HIS A 125 -4.31 0.74 7.55
N THR A 126 -4.68 0.86 8.82
CA THR A 126 -5.80 1.70 9.28
C THR A 126 -5.36 2.97 10.02
N VAL A 127 -4.07 3.09 10.33
CA VAL A 127 -3.50 4.16 11.18
C VAL A 127 -3.44 5.53 10.45
N PRO A 128 -4.15 6.57 10.90
CA PRO A 128 -3.97 7.94 10.41
C PRO A 128 -2.62 8.51 10.88
N GLY A 129 -2.04 9.44 10.13
CA GLY A 129 -0.77 10.09 10.49
C GLY A 129 0.46 9.18 10.41
N PHE A 130 0.36 8.03 9.74
CA PHE A 130 1.40 7.00 9.66
C PHE A 130 1.57 6.46 8.23
N PRO A 131 2.76 5.94 7.86
CA PRO A 131 4.06 6.21 8.49
C PRO A 131 4.56 7.62 8.14
N LYS A 132 5.55 8.14 8.86
CA LYS A 132 6.22 9.38 8.45
C LYS A 132 7.29 9.03 7.42
N ALA A 133 7.08 9.45 6.16
CA ALA A 133 8.05 9.20 5.09
C ALA A 133 9.37 9.92 5.38
N LEU A 134 10.47 9.19 5.27
CA LEU A 134 11.86 9.64 5.47
C LEU A 134 12.08 10.33 6.83
N GLN A 135 11.37 9.85 7.85
CA GLN A 135 11.48 10.31 9.24
C GLN A 135 11.48 9.10 10.18
N PRO A 136 12.05 9.25 11.39
CA PRO A 136 12.13 8.17 12.36
C PRO A 136 10.80 7.45 12.57
N TYR A 137 10.85 6.12 12.57
CA TYR A 137 9.69 5.27 12.78
C TYR A 137 8.99 5.66 14.08
N THR A 138 7.77 6.16 13.96
CA THR A 138 6.99 6.64 15.10
C THR A 138 5.54 6.21 14.91
N PHE A 139 5.02 5.44 15.86
CA PHE A 139 3.60 5.16 15.91
C PHE A 139 2.86 6.33 16.58
N PRO A 140 1.78 6.87 15.99
CA PRO A 140 1.06 8.02 16.55
C PRO A 140 0.47 7.72 17.95
N ALA A 141 0.75 8.59 18.92
CA ALA A 141 0.34 8.36 20.31
C ALA A 141 -1.19 8.31 20.48
N GLU A 142 -1.91 9.14 19.73
CA GLU A 142 -3.38 9.22 19.72
C GLU A 142 -4.03 7.94 19.20
N GLU A 143 -3.27 7.12 18.46
CA GLU A 143 -3.73 5.88 17.86
C GLU A 143 -3.45 4.66 18.77
N ILE A 144 -2.76 4.84 19.90
CA ILE A 144 -2.59 3.78 20.91
C ILE A 144 -3.94 3.40 21.53
N ALA A 145 -4.80 4.38 21.80
CA ALA A 145 -6.13 4.15 22.38
C ALA A 145 -7.08 3.38 21.44
N LYS A 146 -6.74 3.22 20.15
CA LYS A 146 -7.60 2.66 19.11
C LYS A 146 -7.09 1.32 18.60
N GLY A 147 -7.99 0.53 18.03
CA GLY A 147 -7.65 -0.72 17.37
C GLY A 147 -7.19 -0.48 15.93
N HIS A 148 -6.14 -1.18 15.49
CA HIS A 148 -5.60 -1.04 14.14
C HIS A 148 -5.26 -2.38 13.51
N LEU A 149 -5.60 -2.52 12.23
CA LEU A 149 -5.19 -3.63 11.37
C LEU A 149 -4.07 -3.18 10.44
N PHE A 150 -3.14 -4.09 10.21
CA PHE A 150 -2.09 -4.04 9.22
C PHE A 150 -2.08 -5.34 8.41
N VAL A 151 -1.88 -5.22 7.10
CA VAL A 151 -1.73 -6.34 6.17
C VAL A 151 -0.52 -6.05 5.31
N CYS A 152 0.35 -7.03 5.13
CA CYS A 152 1.48 -6.98 4.22
C CYS A 152 1.39 -8.17 3.27
N LEU A 153 1.55 -7.91 1.97
CA LEU A 153 1.69 -8.92 0.92
C LEU A 153 3.02 -8.73 0.19
N THR A 154 3.88 -9.75 0.22
CA THR A 154 5.05 -9.80 -0.66
C THR A 154 4.58 -10.19 -2.04
N ILE A 155 4.90 -9.37 -3.02
CA ILE A 155 4.41 -9.47 -4.40
C ILE A 155 5.57 -9.38 -5.36
N LYS A 156 5.38 -9.94 -6.55
CA LYS A 156 6.24 -9.63 -7.69
C LYS A 156 5.91 -8.25 -8.22
N GLU A 157 6.89 -7.58 -8.79
CA GLU A 157 6.74 -6.24 -9.33
C GLU A 157 5.69 -6.17 -10.43
N GLU A 158 5.49 -7.22 -11.22
CA GLU A 158 4.42 -7.27 -12.25
C GLU A 158 3.02 -6.99 -11.66
N GLN A 159 2.81 -7.23 -10.36
CA GLN A 159 1.54 -6.96 -9.67
C GLN A 159 1.36 -5.46 -9.36
N LEU A 160 2.41 -4.64 -9.40
CA LEU A 160 2.36 -3.22 -9.03
C LEU A 160 1.40 -2.43 -9.92
N ASP A 161 1.38 -2.68 -11.23
CA ASP A 161 0.49 -1.94 -12.14
C ASP A 161 -0.99 -2.35 -11.94
N VAL A 162 -1.23 -3.62 -11.59
CA VAL A 162 -2.57 -4.12 -11.24
C VAL A 162 -3.08 -3.47 -9.96
N ILE A 163 -2.22 -3.38 -8.93
CA ILE A 163 -2.57 -2.72 -7.67
C ILE A 163 -2.75 -1.21 -7.88
N ALA A 164 -1.90 -0.57 -8.69
CA ALA A 164 -2.05 0.83 -9.02
C ALA A 164 -3.39 1.12 -9.71
N HIS A 165 -3.87 0.23 -10.58
CA HIS A 165 -5.21 0.34 -11.17
C HIS A 165 -6.29 0.30 -10.09
N ALA A 166 -6.23 -0.65 -9.16
CA ALA A 166 -7.17 -0.72 -8.04
C ALA A 166 -7.12 0.56 -7.17
N LEU A 167 -5.93 1.11 -6.92
CA LEU A 167 -5.76 2.35 -6.16
C LEU A 167 -6.32 3.57 -6.89
N ARG A 168 -6.18 3.66 -8.22
CA ARG A 168 -6.76 4.77 -9.01
C ARG A 168 -8.27 4.89 -8.83
N ILE A 169 -8.97 3.77 -8.60
CA ILE A 169 -10.42 3.77 -8.38
C ILE A 169 -10.78 4.37 -7.01
N VAL A 170 -10.02 4.04 -5.97
CA VAL A 170 -10.25 4.58 -4.62
C VAL A 170 -9.64 5.98 -4.42
N ARG A 171 -8.87 6.49 -5.39
CA ARG A 171 -8.25 7.83 -5.39
C ARG A 171 -7.60 8.21 -4.04
N PRO A 172 -6.65 7.41 -3.53
CA PRO A 172 -6.01 7.72 -2.27
C PRO A 172 -5.17 9.00 -2.43
N LEU A 173 -4.98 9.70 -1.32
CA LEU A 173 -4.01 10.79 -1.27
C LEU A 173 -2.62 10.20 -1.09
N VAL A 174 -1.84 10.13 -2.17
CA VAL A 174 -0.40 9.88 -2.09
C VAL A 174 0.24 11.08 -1.37
N TYR A 175 1.23 10.90 -0.51
CA TYR A 175 1.92 12.04 0.13
C TYR A 175 3.44 11.96 0.00
N HIS A 176 3.94 10.84 -0.50
CA HIS A 176 5.33 10.65 -0.86
C HIS A 176 5.44 9.60 -1.96
N HIS A 177 6.33 9.83 -2.91
CA HIS A 177 6.89 8.75 -3.72
C HIS A 177 8.31 9.08 -4.16
N ASP A 178 9.15 8.06 -4.26
CA ASP A 178 10.50 8.16 -4.81
C ASP A 178 10.79 7.09 -5.87
N ILE A 179 9.73 6.46 -6.42
CA ILE A 179 9.83 5.48 -7.51
C ILE A 179 10.58 6.09 -8.71
N PRO A 180 11.64 5.44 -9.22
CA PRO A 180 12.40 5.92 -10.36
C PRO A 180 11.54 6.13 -11.60
N GLU A 181 11.85 7.14 -12.41
CA GLU A 181 11.07 7.49 -13.59
C GLU A 181 10.99 6.34 -14.61
N THR A 182 12.02 5.50 -14.71
CA THR A 182 12.03 4.29 -15.55
C THR A 182 10.91 3.32 -15.15
N GLU A 183 10.74 3.09 -13.85
CA GLU A 183 9.67 2.24 -13.28
C GLU A 183 8.29 2.88 -13.41
N VAL A 184 8.20 4.20 -13.25
CA VAL A 184 6.95 4.93 -13.44
C VAL A 184 6.50 4.84 -14.90
N ASN A 185 7.42 5.07 -15.85
CA ASN A 185 7.09 5.11 -17.28
C ASN A 185 6.77 3.74 -17.87
N SER A 186 7.28 2.65 -17.31
CA SER A 186 6.95 1.28 -17.73
C SER A 186 5.57 0.81 -17.24
N ARG A 187 4.94 1.52 -16.30
CA ARG A 187 3.72 1.09 -15.59
C ARG A 187 2.61 2.16 -15.72
N PRO A 188 1.73 2.06 -16.75
CA PRO A 188 0.77 3.12 -17.06
C PRO A 188 -0.21 3.44 -15.91
N ASN A 189 -0.64 2.46 -15.12
CA ASN A 189 -1.53 2.71 -13.99
C ASN A 189 -0.77 3.34 -12.83
N LEU A 190 0.48 2.94 -12.58
CA LEU A 190 1.33 3.57 -11.58
C LEU A 190 1.61 5.03 -11.94
N LYS A 191 2.01 5.31 -13.19
CA LYS A 191 2.18 6.68 -13.70
C LYS A 191 0.96 7.54 -13.47
N ASN A 192 -0.21 7.03 -13.83
CA ASN A 192 -1.46 7.76 -13.66
C ASN A 192 -1.84 7.97 -12.18
N LEU A 193 -1.51 7.02 -11.29
CA LEU A 193 -1.73 7.15 -9.86
C LEU A 193 -0.86 8.27 -9.27
N LEU A 194 0.42 8.32 -9.64
CA LEU A 194 1.37 9.32 -9.12
C LEU A 194 1.09 10.71 -9.70
N ASN A 195 0.74 10.79 -10.98
CA ASN A 195 0.37 12.05 -11.64
C ASN A 195 -1.01 12.57 -11.23
N ALA A 196 -1.84 11.78 -10.56
CA ALA A 196 -3.16 12.22 -10.10
C ALA A 196 -3.09 13.40 -9.11
N HIS A 197 -1.93 13.66 -8.50
CA HIS A 197 -1.65 14.90 -7.76
C HIS A 197 -1.78 16.18 -8.59
N ALA A 198 -1.63 16.10 -9.91
CA ALA A 198 -1.79 17.24 -10.81
C ALA A 198 -3.25 17.54 -11.17
N LEU A 199 -4.20 16.65 -10.88
CA LEU A 199 -5.62 16.89 -11.12
C LEU A 199 -6.44 16.71 -9.84
N ARG A 200 -6.49 17.79 -9.06
CA ARG A 200 -7.82 18.25 -8.66
C ARG A 200 -8.55 18.45 -9.98
N ILE A 201 -9.50 17.57 -10.34
CA ILE A 201 -10.54 17.94 -11.31
C ILE A 201 -11.33 19.05 -10.60
N VAL A 202 -10.75 20.24 -10.51
CA VAL A 202 -11.51 21.46 -10.57
C VAL A 202 -12.15 21.32 -11.94
N ARG A 203 -13.46 21.08 -11.96
CA ARG A 203 -14.23 21.24 -13.20
C ARG A 203 -13.72 22.56 -13.81
N PRO A 204 -13.22 22.60 -15.05
CA PRO A 204 -12.94 23.89 -15.64
C PRO A 204 -14.26 24.65 -15.62
N LEU A 205 -14.37 25.64 -14.74
CA LEU A 205 -15.52 26.53 -14.75
C LEU A 205 -15.26 27.47 -15.92
N VAL A 206 -15.78 27.12 -17.08
CA VAL A 206 -15.69 27.96 -18.27
C VAL A 206 -16.67 29.11 -18.07
N TYR A 207 -16.17 30.24 -17.56
CA TYR A 207 -17.02 31.41 -17.30
C TYR A 207 -17.49 32.05 -18.61
N HIS A 208 -16.63 32.10 -19.64
CA HIS A 208 -16.93 32.59 -20.99
C HIS A 208 -16.19 31.75 -22.06
N HIS A 209 -16.81 31.57 -23.22
CA HIS A 209 -16.16 31.08 -24.43
C HIS A 209 -16.71 31.83 -25.65
N ASP A 210 -15.90 31.93 -26.71
CA ASP A 210 -16.28 32.54 -27.98
C ASP A 210 -16.52 31.50 -29.08
N ILE A 211 -16.73 30.23 -28.72
CA ILE A 211 -16.96 29.17 -29.70
C ILE A 211 -18.42 29.28 -30.19
N PRO A 212 -18.66 29.36 -31.51
CA PRO A 212 -20.01 29.42 -32.05
C PRO A 212 -20.84 28.19 -31.64
N ALA A 213 -22.13 28.40 -31.35
CA ALA A 213 -23.03 27.31 -30.95
C ALA A 213 -23.11 26.18 -31.99
N THR A 214 -22.82 26.46 -33.27
CA THR A 214 -22.74 25.47 -34.35
C THR A 214 -21.56 24.51 -34.18
N GLU A 215 -20.41 24.97 -33.70
CA GLU A 215 -19.24 24.13 -33.41
C GLU A 215 -19.40 23.36 -32.10
N VAL A 216 -20.05 23.97 -31.09
CA VAL A 216 -20.36 23.29 -29.83
C VAL A 216 -21.35 22.15 -30.07
N ASN A 217 -22.44 22.40 -30.80
CA ASN A 217 -23.49 21.40 -31.03
C ASN A 217 -23.07 20.26 -31.96
N SER A 218 -22.06 20.46 -32.82
CA SER A 218 -21.54 19.42 -33.70
C SER A 218 -20.51 18.50 -33.03
N ARG A 219 -20.01 18.85 -31.84
CA ARG A 219 -18.97 18.10 -31.11
C ARG A 219 -19.48 17.65 -29.73
N PRO A 220 -20.01 16.42 -29.61
CA PRO A 220 -20.63 15.94 -28.36
C PRO A 220 -19.71 16.03 -27.14
N ASN A 221 -18.42 15.71 -27.31
CA ASN A 221 -17.44 15.78 -26.23
C ASN A 221 -17.13 17.22 -25.80
N LEU A 222 -17.09 18.17 -26.74
CA LEU A 222 -16.88 19.59 -26.45
C LEU A 222 -18.13 20.19 -25.77
N LYS A 223 -19.32 19.84 -26.26
CA LYS A 223 -20.60 20.20 -25.64
C LYS A 223 -20.68 19.69 -24.20
N ASN A 224 -20.30 18.43 -23.97
CA ASN A 224 -20.27 17.83 -22.64
C ASN A 224 -19.21 18.49 -21.74
N LEU A 225 -18.06 18.90 -22.29
CA LEU A 225 -17.02 19.61 -21.55
C LEU A 225 -17.48 21.01 -21.11
N LEU A 226 -18.13 21.76 -22.01
CA LEU A 226 -18.62 23.13 -21.77
C LEU A 226 -19.84 23.16 -20.84
N ASN A 227 -20.72 22.15 -20.92
CA ASN A 227 -21.88 22.01 -20.04
C ASN A 227 -21.54 21.39 -18.66
N GLY A 228 -20.28 20.95 -18.47
CA GLY A 228 -19.89 20.21 -17.25
C GLY A 228 -20.43 18.78 -17.17
N ASP A 229 -20.96 18.26 -18.28
CA ASP A 229 -21.49 16.90 -18.50
C ASP A 229 -20.41 15.90 -18.95
N SER A 230 -19.12 16.18 -18.71
CA SER A 230 -18.03 15.25 -19.02
C SER A 230 -18.10 14.03 -18.09
N ASN A 231 -19.04 13.14 -18.37
CA ASN A 231 -19.24 11.85 -17.73
C ASN A 231 -18.22 10.82 -18.23
N VAL A 232 -16.94 11.18 -18.28
CA VAL A 232 -15.88 10.15 -18.26
C VAL A 232 -15.78 9.69 -16.82
N LEU A 233 -16.74 8.88 -16.39
CA LEU A 233 -16.68 8.18 -15.12
C LEU A 233 -15.74 6.99 -15.34
N PRO A 234 -14.51 6.98 -14.80
CA PRO A 234 -13.76 5.73 -14.70
C PRO A 234 -14.63 4.71 -13.95
N PRO A 235 -14.38 3.39 -14.11
CA PRO A 235 -15.16 2.37 -13.41
C PRO A 235 -15.25 2.73 -11.93
N LEU A 236 -16.47 2.92 -11.43
CA LEU A 236 -16.70 3.34 -10.04
C LEU A 236 -16.40 2.22 -9.04
N THR A 237 -16.16 1.01 -9.55
CA THR A 237 -15.77 -0.19 -8.82
C THR A 237 -14.88 -1.07 -9.69
N ILE A 238 -13.97 -1.81 -9.07
CA ILE A 238 -13.18 -2.85 -9.75
C ILE A 238 -12.88 -4.00 -8.80
N SER A 239 -12.81 -5.23 -9.34
CA SER A 239 -12.29 -6.41 -8.67
C SER A 239 -11.06 -6.92 -9.44
N LYS A 240 -9.94 -7.14 -8.75
CA LYS A 240 -8.69 -7.63 -9.34
C LYS A 240 -8.09 -8.74 -8.50
N GLY A 241 -7.77 -9.86 -9.14
CA GLY A 241 -6.94 -10.89 -8.52
C GLY A 241 -5.48 -10.47 -8.53
N ILE A 242 -4.80 -10.67 -7.41
CA ILE A 242 -3.35 -10.57 -7.27
C ILE A 242 -2.82 -11.87 -6.66
N LYS A 243 -1.50 -12.10 -6.80
CA LYS A 243 -0.84 -13.27 -6.21
C LYS A 243 0.40 -12.84 -5.43
N THR A 244 0.63 -13.47 -4.28
CA THR A 244 1.88 -13.30 -3.52
C THR A 244 3.05 -13.99 -4.23
N ALA A 245 4.28 -13.60 -3.87
CA ALA A 245 5.49 -13.98 -4.60
C ALA A 245 5.93 -15.44 -4.36
N ALA A 246 5.54 -16.06 -3.24
CA ALA A 246 5.90 -17.44 -2.92
C ALA A 246 5.43 -18.46 -3.97
N SER A 247 5.96 -19.68 -3.86
CA SER A 247 5.56 -20.82 -4.70
C SER A 247 5.13 -22.01 -3.82
N PRO A 248 3.84 -22.39 -3.79
CA PRO A 248 2.71 -21.70 -4.42
C PRO A 248 2.28 -20.44 -3.64
N GLY A 249 2.17 -19.31 -4.31
CA GLY A 249 1.69 -18.06 -3.70
C GLY A 249 0.17 -18.03 -3.51
N ILE A 250 -0.28 -17.28 -2.52
CA ILE A 250 -1.69 -17.07 -2.19
C ILE A 250 -2.33 -16.11 -3.18
N LYS A 251 -3.56 -16.41 -3.60
CA LYS A 251 -4.38 -15.52 -4.42
C LYS A 251 -5.20 -14.61 -3.50
N ALA A 252 -5.11 -13.29 -3.70
CA ALA A 252 -5.96 -12.32 -3.04
C ALA A 252 -6.83 -11.58 -4.08
N THR A 253 -8.06 -11.25 -3.72
CA THR A 253 -8.93 -10.40 -4.55
C THR A 253 -9.01 -9.01 -3.94
N VAL A 254 -8.65 -8.00 -4.73
CA VAL A 254 -8.73 -6.58 -4.38
C VAL A 254 -10.03 -6.00 -4.91
N PHE A 255 -10.88 -5.54 -4.01
CA PHE A 255 -12.08 -4.80 -4.35
C PHE A 255 -11.86 -3.31 -4.07
N SER A 256 -12.08 -2.49 -5.09
CA SER A 256 -11.95 -1.06 -4.99
C SER A 256 -13.27 -0.38 -5.33
N LYS A 257 -13.59 0.67 -4.59
CA LYS A 257 -14.80 1.48 -4.72
C LYS A 257 -14.43 2.96 -4.73
N GLY A 258 -14.90 3.68 -5.75
CA GLY A 258 -14.79 5.13 -5.83
C GLY A 258 -15.90 5.85 -5.06
N GLU A 259 -15.65 7.12 -4.74
CA GLU A 259 -16.54 8.01 -3.98
C GLU A 259 -18.01 7.97 -4.43
N LYS A 260 -18.27 8.08 -5.74
CA LYS A 260 -19.63 8.16 -6.30
C LYS A 260 -20.33 6.81 -6.40
N SER A 261 -19.69 5.75 -5.96
CA SER A 261 -20.24 4.41 -6.08
C SER A 261 -21.28 4.13 -4.99
N GLY A 262 -22.47 3.68 -5.40
CA GLY A 262 -23.47 3.10 -4.50
C GLY A 262 -23.17 1.65 -4.07
N TYR A 263 -22.07 1.07 -4.59
CA TYR A 263 -21.74 -0.34 -4.39
C TYR A 263 -21.43 -0.68 -2.94
N ASP A 264 -21.97 -1.79 -2.46
CA ASP A 264 -21.63 -2.37 -1.17
C ASP A 264 -20.51 -3.40 -1.33
N VAL A 265 -19.28 -2.98 -1.03
CA VAL A 265 -18.10 -3.85 -1.14
C VAL A 265 -18.19 -5.04 -0.20
N GLN A 266 -18.76 -4.87 1.00
CA GLN A 266 -18.84 -5.95 1.98
C GLN A 266 -19.73 -7.07 1.46
N LYS A 267 -20.95 -6.74 1.01
CA LYS A 267 -21.89 -7.71 0.47
C LYS A 267 -21.31 -8.50 -0.70
N SER A 268 -20.59 -7.83 -1.60
CA SER A 268 -20.00 -8.49 -2.76
C SER A 268 -18.77 -9.32 -2.41
N SER A 269 -17.92 -8.86 -1.48
CA SER A 269 -16.81 -9.67 -0.97
C SER A 269 -17.33 -10.94 -0.27
N PHE A 270 -18.38 -10.83 0.56
CA PHE A 270 -19.00 -12.01 1.18
C PHE A 270 -19.58 -12.97 0.16
N LYS A 271 -20.25 -12.46 -0.88
CA LYS A 271 -20.79 -13.30 -1.95
C LYS A 271 -19.70 -14.03 -2.73
N GLU A 272 -18.61 -13.36 -3.10
CA GLU A 272 -17.49 -14.02 -3.81
C GLU A 272 -16.81 -15.07 -2.92
N ILE A 273 -16.66 -14.80 -1.62
CA ILE A 273 -16.14 -15.79 -0.65
C ILE A 273 -17.07 -17.01 -0.59
N GLU A 274 -18.39 -16.80 -0.51
CA GLU A 274 -19.38 -17.88 -0.46
C GLU A 274 -19.38 -18.73 -1.75
N GLU A 275 -19.32 -18.09 -2.92
CA GLU A 275 -19.23 -18.78 -4.21
C GLU A 275 -17.95 -19.60 -4.33
N ARG A 276 -16.82 -19.06 -3.87
CA ARG A 276 -15.53 -19.78 -3.84
C ARG A 276 -15.56 -20.94 -2.86
N SER A 277 -16.11 -20.77 -1.66
CA SER A 277 -16.27 -21.85 -0.69
C SER A 277 -17.07 -23.01 -1.28
N LYS A 278 -18.23 -22.73 -1.88
CA LYS A 278 -19.06 -23.74 -2.55
C LYS A 278 -18.33 -24.44 -3.69
N SER A 279 -17.49 -23.70 -4.43
CA SER A 279 -16.69 -24.29 -5.52
C SER A 279 -15.62 -25.26 -5.01
N MET A 280 -15.06 -25.02 -3.81
CA MET A 280 -14.07 -25.89 -3.18
C MET A 280 -14.73 -27.16 -2.62
N ASP A 281 -15.90 -27.04 -2.01
CA ASP A 281 -16.67 -28.19 -1.49
C ASP A 281 -17.09 -29.16 -2.62
N ASN A 282 -17.39 -28.63 -3.81
CA ASN A 282 -17.73 -29.44 -4.98
C ASN A 282 -16.53 -30.11 -5.67
N GLN A 283 -15.29 -29.80 -5.27
CA GLN A 283 -14.07 -30.38 -5.85
C GLN A 283 -13.50 -31.58 -5.07
N GLY A 284 -14.16 -32.04 -4.00
CA GLY A 284 -13.87 -33.32 -3.35
C GLY A 284 -12.43 -33.44 -2.85
N TYR A 285 -12.14 -32.80 -1.72
CA TYR A 285 -11.05 -33.19 -0.81
C TYR A 285 -11.66 -33.74 0.48
#